data_AF-A0A1J3DWD8-F1
#
_entry.id   AF-A0A1J3DWD8-F1
#
_cell.length_a   1.000
_cell.length_b   1.000
_cell.length_c   1.000
_cell.angle_alpha   90.00
_cell.angle_beta   90.00
_cell.angle_gamma   90.00
#
_symmetry.space_group_name_H-M   'P 1'
#
loop_
_entity.id
_entity.type
_entity.pdbx_description
1 polymer ?
#
loop_
_entity_poly.entity_id
_entity_poly.type
_entity_poly.pdbx_seq_one_letter_code
_entity_poly.pdbx_strand_id
1 'polypeptide(L)'
;ENNIHKYIKMNNKTIFFLLLSLILLPLYGFAAARTGGWSPIKDIKDPHVIEIGEFAVSEYDRKTKSELNFVTVVSGESQVVAGMNYRLVVTANHTGESKNYEAIVWE
;
A
#
# COMPACT_ATOMS: atom_id res chain seq x y z
N GLU A 1 -48.89 -22.15 -26.69
CA GLU A 1 -47.95 -21.07 -27.05
C GLU A 1 -47.75 -20.14 -25.86
N ASN A 2 -46.49 -20.07 -25.43
CA ASN A 2 -45.76 -18.96 -24.78
C ASN A 2 -46.49 -18.04 -23.79
N ASN A 3 -46.14 -18.25 -22.53
CA ASN A 3 -46.56 -17.55 -21.32
C ASN A 3 -45.74 -16.25 -21.13
N ILE A 4 -45.94 -15.24 -21.99
CA ILE A 4 -45.03 -14.07 -22.09
C ILE A 4 -45.44 -12.82 -21.32
N HIS A 5 -46.55 -12.83 -20.57
CA HIS A 5 -47.05 -11.60 -19.93
C HIS A 5 -47.31 -11.76 -18.43
N LYS A 6 -46.26 -12.15 -17.70
CA LYS A 6 -46.19 -11.83 -16.26
C LYS A 6 -45.22 -10.67 -16.05
N TYR A 7 -45.58 -9.50 -16.56
CA TYR A 7 -44.91 -8.27 -16.15
C TYR A 7 -45.14 -8.08 -14.65
N ILE A 8 -44.06 -8.11 -13.87
CA ILE A 8 -44.09 -7.85 -12.45
C ILE A 8 -44.54 -6.38 -12.27
N LYS A 9 -45.78 -6.18 -11.82
CA LYS A 9 -46.31 -4.85 -11.47
C LYS A 9 -45.59 -4.35 -10.22
N MET A 10 -44.45 -3.69 -10.42
CA MET A 10 -43.60 -3.20 -9.35
C MET A 10 -44.18 -1.89 -8.80
N ASN A 11 -44.32 -1.78 -7.47
CA ASN A 11 -44.83 -0.57 -6.83
C ASN A 11 -43.86 0.59 -7.01
N ASN A 12 -44.37 1.81 -7.18
CA ASN A 12 -43.57 3.04 -7.31
C ASN A 12 -42.56 3.20 -6.16
N LYS A 13 -42.92 2.76 -4.94
CA LYS A 13 -41.98 2.73 -3.80
C LYS A 13 -40.81 1.78 -4.05
N THR A 14 -41.08 0.58 -4.57
CA THR A 14 -40.06 -0.42 -4.92
C THR A 14 -39.16 0.09 -6.05
N ILE A 15 -39.73 0.74 -7.06
CA ILE A 15 -38.97 1.39 -8.14
C ILE A 15 -38.07 2.49 -7.57
N PHE A 16 -38.59 3.32 -6.67
CA PHE A 16 -37.81 4.37 -6.01
C PHE A 16 -36.62 3.81 -5.21
N PHE A 17 -36.82 2.75 -4.41
CA PHE A 17 -35.73 2.11 -3.67
C PHE A 17 -34.69 1.46 -4.60
N LEU A 18 -35.13 0.85 -5.71
CA LEU A 18 -34.21 0.31 -6.72
C LEU A 18 -33.37 1.40 -7.38
N LEU A 19 -33.99 2.51 -7.79
CA LEU A 19 -33.30 3.65 -8.36
C LEU A 19 -32.35 4.31 -7.34
N LEU A 20 -32.77 4.45 -6.09
CA LEU A 20 -31.93 4.99 -5.02
C LEU A 20 -30.71 4.09 -4.76
N SER A 21 -30.89 2.77 -4.75
CA SER A 21 -29.79 1.83 -4.60
C SER A 21 -28.81 1.90 -5.78
N LEU A 22 -29.32 2.01 -7.02
CA LEU A 22 -28.49 2.14 -8.23
C LEU A 22 -27.63 3.41 -8.23
N ILE A 23 -28.12 4.50 -7.64
CA ILE A 23 -27.40 5.77 -7.47
C ILE A 23 -26.38 5.70 -6.31
N LEU A 24 -26.69 4.95 -5.23
CA LEU A 24 -25.82 4.82 -4.06
C LEU A 24 -24.66 3.81 -4.24
N LEU A 25 -24.83 2.80 -5.11
CA LEU A 25 -23.78 1.81 -5.41
C LEU A 25 -22.44 2.41 -5.87
N PRO A 26 -22.38 3.38 -6.82
CA PRO A 26 -21.10 3.98 -7.21
C PRO A 26 -20.45 4.78 -6.08
N LEU A 27 -21.22 5.35 -5.13
CA LEU A 27 -20.65 6.06 -3.97
C LEU A 27 -19.81 5.16 -3.07
N TYR A 28 -20.16 3.87 -2.96
CA TYR A 28 -19.38 2.89 -2.19
C TYR A 28 -18.05 2.55 -2.86
N GLY A 29 -17.99 2.60 -4.20
CA GLY A 29 -16.75 2.34 -4.96
C GLY A 29 -15.69 3.44 -4.82
N PHE A 30 -16.10 4.70 -4.59
CA PHE A 30 -15.16 5.82 -4.39
C PHE A 30 -14.49 5.84 -3.02
N ALA A 31 -15.04 5.10 -2.04
CA ALA A 31 -14.45 4.95 -0.71
C ALA A 31 -13.43 3.80 -0.63
N ALA A 32 -13.19 3.07 -1.73
CA ALA A 32 -12.08 2.13 -1.81
C ALA A 32 -10.76 2.94 -1.79
N ALA A 33 -9.89 2.62 -0.82
CA ALA A 33 -8.60 3.28 -0.63
C ALA A 33 -7.88 3.40 -1.97
N ARG A 34 -7.61 4.64 -2.41
CA ARG A 34 -6.84 4.87 -3.62
C ARG A 34 -5.40 4.44 -3.35
N THR A 35 -5.09 3.18 -3.63
CA THR A 35 -3.71 2.71 -3.63
C THR A 35 -2.97 3.49 -4.71
N GLY A 36 -2.05 4.36 -4.30
CA GLY A 36 -1.29 5.21 -5.20
C GLY A 36 -0.19 4.41 -5.92
N GLY A 37 0.43 5.01 -6.94
CA GLY A 37 1.72 4.53 -7.44
C GLY A 37 2.84 4.84 -6.46
N TRP A 38 4.04 4.30 -6.72
CA TRP A 38 5.25 4.70 -6.00
C TRP A 38 5.50 6.20 -6.18
N SER A 39 5.82 6.88 -5.08
CA SER A 39 6.12 8.31 -5.03
C SER A 39 7.43 8.54 -4.29
N PRO A 40 8.34 9.40 -4.80
CA PRO A 40 9.60 9.68 -4.14
C PRO A 40 9.42 10.23 -2.73
N ILE A 41 10.23 9.73 -1.79
CA ILE A 41 10.33 10.28 -0.43
C ILE A 41 11.22 11.52 -0.50
N LYS A 42 10.67 12.68 -0.13
CA LYS A 42 11.37 13.96 -0.22
C LYS A 42 12.40 14.13 0.90
N ASP A 43 12.03 13.77 2.12
CA ASP A 43 12.89 13.84 3.29
C ASP A 43 13.30 12.45 3.73
N ILE A 44 14.44 11.98 3.23
CA ILE A 44 15.02 10.69 3.62
C ILE A 44 15.63 10.72 5.03
N LYS A 45 15.71 11.91 5.65
CA LYS A 45 16.19 12.08 7.03
C LYS A 45 15.03 12.15 8.03
N ASP A 46 13.80 12.02 7.55
CA ASP A 46 12.64 11.84 8.43
C ASP A 46 12.92 10.64 9.36
N PRO A 47 12.80 10.81 10.69
CA PRO A 47 13.07 9.74 11.66
C PRO A 47 12.30 8.45 11.38
N HIS A 48 11.07 8.53 10.86
CA HIS A 48 10.26 7.36 10.52
C HIS A 48 10.88 6.58 9.35
N VAL A 49 11.38 7.29 8.33
CA VAL A 49 12.04 6.67 7.18
C VAL A 49 13.37 6.01 7.59
N ILE A 50 14.09 6.63 8.54
CA ILE A 50 15.30 6.04 9.12
C ILE A 50 14.96 4.76 9.88
N GLU A 51 13.92 4.78 10.73
CA GLU A 51 13.46 3.61 11.49
C GLU A 51 13.10 2.44 10.57
N ILE A 52 12.42 2.70 9.45
CA ILE A 52 12.12 1.67 8.44
C ILE A 52 13.41 1.09 7.83
N GLY A 53 14.41 1.93 7.56
CA GLY A 53 15.72 1.49 7.08
C GLY A 53 16.48 0.63 8.10
N GLU A 54 16.49 1.04 9.36
CA GLU A 54 17.08 0.29 10.47
C GLU A 54 16.40 -1.06 10.66
N PHE A 55 15.06 -1.08 10.64
CA PHE A 55 14.24 -2.28 10.70
C PHE A 55 14.60 -3.25 9.57
N ALA A 56 14.70 -2.77 8.34
CA ALA A 56 15.02 -3.60 7.19
C ALA A 56 16.38 -4.32 7.32
N VAL A 57 17.42 -3.58 7.72
CA VAL A 57 18.76 -4.15 7.90
C VAL A 57 18.80 -5.10 9.09
N SER A 58 18.20 -4.72 10.22
CA SER A 58 18.10 -5.55 11.43
C SER A 58 17.38 -6.87 11.15
N GLU A 59 16.25 -6.83 10.44
CA GLU A 59 15.50 -8.04 10.09
C GLU A 59 16.25 -8.96 9.13
N TYR A 60 16.97 -8.38 8.16
CA TYR A 60 17.82 -9.15 7.26
C TYR A 60 18.96 -9.82 8.04
N ASP A 61 19.70 -9.05 8.85
CA ASP A 61 20.78 -9.57 9.69
C ASP A 61 20.30 -10.69 10.62
N ARG A 62 19.17 -10.48 11.30
CA ARG A 62 18.57 -11.47 12.19
C ARG A 62 18.33 -12.82 11.50
N LYS A 63 17.85 -12.78 10.25
CA LYS A 63 17.50 -13.96 9.45
C LYS A 63 18.71 -14.64 8.83
N THR A 64 19.69 -13.88 8.35
CA THR A 64 20.82 -14.42 7.58
C THR A 64 22.10 -14.58 8.39
N LYS A 65 22.19 -13.97 9.58
CA LYS A 65 23.43 -13.84 10.36
C LYS A 65 24.54 -13.21 9.54
N SER A 66 24.21 -12.13 8.81
CA SER A 66 25.16 -11.47 7.89
C SER A 66 26.10 -10.50 8.59
N GLU A 67 25.86 -10.18 9.87
CA GLU A 67 26.56 -9.18 10.66
C GLU A 67 26.57 -7.82 9.95
N LEU A 68 25.44 -7.48 9.30
CA LEU A 68 25.24 -6.18 8.65
C LEU A 68 24.72 -5.16 9.65
N ASN A 69 25.33 -3.97 9.67
CA ASN A 69 24.82 -2.84 10.46
C ASN A 69 24.32 -1.74 9.54
N PHE A 70 23.18 -1.15 9.90
CA PHE A 70 22.62 0.00 9.20
C PHE A 70 23.56 1.21 9.30
N VAL A 71 23.70 1.96 8.19
CA VAL A 71 24.48 3.20 8.15
C VAL A 71 23.58 4.39 7.86
N THR A 72 22.83 4.37 6.75
CA THR A 72 21.92 5.46 6.37
C THR A 72 20.92 5.02 5.31
N VAL A 73 19.81 5.75 5.19
CA VAL A 73 18.98 5.77 3.98
C VAL A 73 19.64 6.69 2.95
N VAL A 74 19.70 6.26 1.70
CA VAL A 74 20.28 7.00 0.56
C VAL A 74 19.20 7.61 -0.32
N SER A 75 18.14 6.85 -0.56
CA SER A 75 16.96 7.28 -1.33
C SER A 75 15.79 6.35 -1.01
N GLY A 76 14.59 6.74 -1.42
CA GLY A 76 13.45 5.84 -1.33
C GLY A 76 12.18 6.36 -1.98
N GLU A 77 11.23 5.45 -2.12
CA GLU A 77 9.88 5.70 -2.60
C GLU A 77 8.88 5.09 -1.60
N SER A 78 7.71 5.71 -1.49
CA SER A 78 6.60 5.20 -0.70
C SER A 78 5.38 4.95 -1.58
N GLN A 79 4.54 3.99 -1.21
CA GLN A 79 3.30 3.69 -1.90
C GLN A 79 2.18 3.44 -0.90
N VAL A 80 1.06 4.15 -1.06
CA VAL A 80 -0.17 3.88 -0.30
C VAL A 80 -0.81 2.59 -0.82
N VAL A 81 -1.09 1.65 0.08
CA VAL A 81 -1.83 0.40 -0.19
C VAL A 81 -2.91 0.21 0.89
N ALA A 82 -3.24 -1.02 1.29
CA ALA A 82 -3.92 -1.29 2.56
C ALA A 82 -2.91 -1.18 3.73
N GLY A 83 -2.33 0.01 3.90
CA GLY A 83 -1.09 0.26 4.66
C GLY A 83 -0.14 1.14 3.84
N MET A 84 1.16 1.06 4.12
CA MET A 84 2.21 1.79 3.40
C MET A 84 3.35 0.85 3.02
N ASN A 85 3.72 0.82 1.73
CA ASN A 85 4.99 0.23 1.33
C ASN A 85 6.09 1.29 1.28
N TYR A 86 7.30 0.89 1.63
CA TYR A 86 8.52 1.66 1.46
C TYR A 86 9.51 0.83 0.66
N ARG A 87 10.06 1.42 -0.40
CA ARG A 87 11.21 0.89 -1.14
C ARG A 87 12.37 1.84 -0.87
N LEU A 88 13.32 1.40 -0.05
CA LEU A 88 14.47 2.20 0.36
C LEU A 88 15.74 1.65 -0.25
N VAL A 89 16.65 2.53 -0.66
CA VAL A 89 18.07 2.19 -0.83
C VAL A 89 18.77 2.57 0.45
N VAL A 90 19.34 1.59 1.14
CA VAL A 90 20.07 1.77 2.40
C VAL A 90 21.53 1.41 2.22
N THR A 91 22.41 2.15 2.87
CA THR A 91 23.79 1.71 3.06
C THR A 91 23.86 0.87 4.33
N ALA A 92 24.46 -0.31 4.22
CA ALA A 92 24.80 -1.16 5.36
C ALA A 92 26.29 -1.53 5.30
N ASN A 93 26.89 -1.81 6.45
CA ASN A 93 28.29 -2.19 6.54
C ASN A 93 28.47 -3.59 7.13
N HIS A 94 29.52 -4.26 6.70
CA HIS A 94 30.05 -5.46 7.33
C HIS A 94 31.57 -5.37 7.31
N THR A 95 32.22 -5.55 8.47
CA THR A 95 33.69 -5.55 8.62
C THR A 95 34.41 -4.35 7.98
N GLY A 96 33.76 -3.18 7.97
CA GLY A 96 34.32 -1.93 7.43
C GLY A 96 34.08 -1.71 5.93
N GLU A 97 33.46 -2.66 5.23
CA GLU A 97 32.99 -2.47 3.86
C GLU A 97 31.53 -2.02 3.86
N SER A 98 31.24 -0.87 3.24
CA SER A 98 29.89 -0.36 3.08
C SER A 98 29.36 -0.64 1.67
N LYS A 99 28.12 -1.15 1.60
CA LYS A 99 27.40 -1.44 0.35
C LYS A 99 25.98 -0.90 0.41
N ASN A 100 25.42 -0.60 -0.75
CA ASN A 100 24.03 -0.20 -0.89
C ASN A 100 23.15 -1.41 -1.18
N TYR A 101 21.99 -1.45 -0.55
CA TYR A 101 20.99 -2.51 -0.68
C TYR A 101 19.62 -1.89 -0.90
N GLU A 102 18.80 -2.51 -1.75
CA GLU A 102 17.38 -2.17 -1.85
C GLU A 102 16.59 -3.02 -0.84
N ALA A 103 15.76 -2.36 -0.05
CA ALA A 103 14.84 -2.98 0.89
C ALA A 103 13.41 -2.58 0.57
N ILE A 104 12.50 -3.54 0.61
CA ILE A 104 11.06 -3.30 0.52
C ILE A 104 10.42 -3.71 1.85
N VAL A 105 9.80 -2.75 2.52
CA VAL A 105 9.12 -2.91 3.81
C VAL A 105 7.66 -2.55 3.64
N TRP A 106 6.78 -3.31 4.28
CA TRP A 106 5.35 -3.04 4.35
C TRP A 106 4.97 -2.75 5.80
N GLU A 107 4.30 -1.61 6.02
CA GLU A 107 3.65 -1.18 7.26
C GLU A 107 2.12 -1.27 7.15
#